data_AF-A0A4U5TPJ0-F1
#
_entry.id   AF-A0A4U5TPJ0-F1
#
_cell.length_a   1.000
_cell.length_b   1.000
_cell.length_c   1.000
_cell.angle_alpha   90.00
_cell.angle_beta   90.00
_cell.angle_gamma   90.00
#
_symmetry.space_group_name_H-M   'P 1'
#
loop_
_entity.id
_entity.type
_entity.pdbx_description
1 polymer ?
#
loop_
_entity_poly.entity_id
_entity_poly.type
_entity_poly.pdbx_seq_one_letter_code
_entity_poly.pdbx_strand_id
1 'polypeptide(L)'
;MKTTVFLIAFIMVGMSYGQKAQFSDQTLQKFANAYKEVRNENMTFQLNMVTAIEDAGLTNDEFTEIHTLVKNPNAEKQPTAAQKRQYNQAFKNIQNLKKDIQETMERLIENNGLKLETYQAIAKASQNDKSLNDKIQKLIQ
;
A
#
# COMPACT_ATOMS: atom_id res chain seq x y z
N MET A 1 1.81 21.58 2.34
CA MET A 1 2.85 20.53 2.34
C MET A 1 2.32 19.35 1.53
N LYS A 2 2.99 18.96 0.44
CA LYS A 2 2.56 17.84 -0.42
C LYS A 2 3.32 16.59 0.02
N THR A 3 2.68 15.71 0.78
CA THR A 3 3.24 14.41 1.12
C THR A 3 2.99 13.44 -0.03
N THR A 4 3.96 13.37 -0.93
CA THR A 4 4.05 12.35 -1.95
C THR A 4 4.50 11.06 -1.27
N VAL A 5 3.58 10.11 -1.04
CA VAL A 5 3.97 8.76 -0.63
C VAL A 5 4.07 7.89 -1.88
N PHE A 6 5.28 7.83 -2.43
CA PHE A 6 5.73 6.79 -3.35
C PHE A 6 6.23 5.60 -2.53
N LEU A 7 5.90 4.37 -2.96
CA LEU A 7 6.67 3.11 -2.84
C LEU A 7 5.72 1.99 -3.30
N ILE A 8 6.00 1.17 -4.31
CA ILE A 8 7.19 0.32 -4.48
C ILE A 8 7.65 0.33 -5.94
N ALA A 9 8.94 0.56 -6.14
CA ALA A 9 9.63 0.40 -7.40
C ALA A 9 9.97 -1.08 -7.64
N PHE A 10 9.63 -1.60 -8.82
CA PHE A 10 10.28 -2.77 -9.41
C PHE A 10 10.80 -2.36 -10.79
N ILE A 11 12.12 -2.17 -10.87
CA ILE A 11 12.83 -1.91 -12.11
C ILE A 11 13.02 -3.26 -12.80
N MET A 12 12.34 -3.47 -13.93
CA MET A 12 12.86 -4.30 -15.01
C MET A 12 12.73 -3.53 -16.32
N VAL A 13 13.88 -3.35 -16.96
CA VAL A 13 14.02 -2.78 -18.30
C VAL A 13 13.33 -3.72 -19.28
N GLY A 14 12.30 -3.20 -19.94
CA GLY A 14 11.70 -3.80 -21.12
C GLY A 14 11.12 -2.69 -21.97
N MET A 15 11.70 -2.47 -23.15
CA MET A 15 11.14 -1.60 -24.18
C MET A 15 9.66 -1.95 -24.36
N SER A 16 8.79 -1.01 -24.03
CA SER A 16 7.37 -1.11 -24.37
C SER A 16 7.04 0.11 -25.20
N TYR A 17 6.95 -0.12 -26.51
CA TYR A 17 6.39 0.80 -27.48
C TYR A 17 5.09 1.38 -26.95
N GLY A 18 4.90 2.68 -27.14
CA GLY A 18 3.72 3.42 -26.71
C GLY A 18 2.45 2.92 -27.36
N GLN A 19 1.89 1.82 -26.84
CA GLN A 19 0.50 1.53 -27.00
C GLN A 19 -0.21 2.41 -25.97
N LYS A 20 -0.77 3.54 -26.43
CA LYS A 20 -1.78 4.28 -25.68
C LYS A 20 -2.90 3.29 -25.41
N ALA A 21 -2.89 2.64 -24.26
CA ALA A 21 -4.03 1.88 -23.79
C ALA A 21 -5.14 2.91 -23.57
N GLN A 22 -5.98 3.09 -24.58
CA GLN A 22 -7.07 4.06 -24.52
C GLN A 22 -8.17 3.43 -23.68
N PHE A 23 -8.08 3.61 -22.38
CA PHE A 23 -9.13 3.19 -21.44
C PHE A 23 -10.40 3.98 -21.75
N SER A 24 -11.54 3.29 -21.83
CA SER A 24 -12.83 3.95 -22.02
C SER A 24 -13.24 4.77 -20.81
N ASP A 25 -14.11 5.75 -21.01
CA ASP A 25 -14.62 6.63 -19.95
C ASP A 25 -15.32 5.83 -18.85
N GLN A 26 -16.09 4.81 -19.23
CA GLN A 26 -16.72 3.89 -18.29
C GLN A 26 -15.69 3.14 -17.43
N THR A 27 -14.61 2.66 -18.05
CA THR A 27 -13.52 1.97 -17.32
C THR A 27 -12.80 2.93 -16.37
N LEU A 28 -12.58 4.18 -16.78
CA LEU A 28 -11.97 5.20 -15.94
C LEU A 28 -12.87 5.62 -14.78
N GLN A 29 -14.19 5.64 -14.97
CA GLN A 29 -15.15 5.88 -13.89
C GLN A 29 -15.11 4.77 -12.84
N LYS A 30 -15.08 3.50 -13.27
CA LYS A 30 -14.93 2.35 -12.37
C LYS A 30 -13.61 2.41 -11.60
N PHE A 31 -12.52 2.75 -12.29
CA PHE A 31 -11.22 2.98 -11.67
C PHE A 31 -11.29 4.08 -10.60
N ALA A 32 -11.89 5.23 -10.90
CA ALA A 32 -11.99 6.33 -9.95
C ALA A 32 -12.80 5.97 -8.70
N ASN A 33 -13.86 5.18 -8.84
CA ASN A 33 -14.64 4.69 -7.71
C ASN A 33 -13.84 3.70 -6.85
N ALA A 34 -13.25 2.67 -7.48
CA ALA A 34 -12.38 1.71 -6.80
C ALA A 34 -11.20 2.40 -6.10
N TYR A 35 -10.60 3.41 -6.74
CA TYR A 35 -9.49 4.17 -6.18
C TYR A 35 -9.88 4.89 -4.88
N LYS A 36 -11.07 5.49 -4.81
CA LYS A 36 -11.55 6.15 -3.58
C LYS A 36 -11.72 5.15 -2.43
N GLU A 37 -12.31 4.00 -2.70
CA GLU A 37 -12.50 2.94 -1.70
C GLU A 37 -11.17 2.35 -1.24
N VAL A 38 -10.29 1.99 -2.18
CA VAL A 38 -8.94 1.48 -1.88
C VAL A 38 -8.12 2.52 -1.10
N ARG A 39 -8.23 3.81 -1.41
CA ARG A 39 -7.57 4.87 -0.65
C ARG A 39 -8.08 4.94 0.79
N ASN A 40 -9.40 4.83 1.00
CA ASN A 40 -9.97 4.86 2.33
C ASN A 40 -9.56 3.63 3.15
N GLU A 41 -9.63 2.46 2.54
CA GLU A 41 -9.22 1.20 3.18
C GLU A 41 -7.72 1.21 3.54
N ASN A 42 -6.87 1.78 2.69
CA ASN A 42 -5.46 2.02 3.01
C ASN A 42 -5.27 2.88 4.27
N MET A 43 -6.06 3.95 4.44
CA MET A 43 -5.96 4.78 5.64
C MET A 43 -6.36 4.00 6.89
N THR A 44 -7.45 3.24 6.84
CA THR A 44 -7.88 2.35 7.92
C THR A 44 -6.79 1.33 8.27
N PHE A 45 -6.18 0.72 7.26
CA PHE A 45 -5.08 -0.22 7.46
C PHE A 45 -3.87 0.41 8.19
N GLN A 46 -3.49 1.65 7.86
CA GLN A 46 -2.40 2.35 8.57
C GLN A 46 -2.74 2.58 10.05
N LEU A 47 -3.98 2.96 10.37
CA LEU A 47 -4.43 3.12 11.76
C LEU A 47 -4.43 1.78 12.52
N ASN A 48 -4.85 0.70 11.86
CA ASN A 48 -4.84 -0.64 12.43
C ASN A 48 -3.41 -1.14 12.69
N MET A 49 -2.44 -0.77 11.85
CA MET A 49 -1.02 -1.08 12.10
C MET A 49 -0.51 -0.39 13.36
N VAL A 50 -0.83 0.91 13.56
CA VAL A 50 -0.46 1.64 14.78
C VAL A 50 -1.08 0.96 16.00
N THR A 51 -2.37 0.66 15.94
CA THR A 51 -3.10 -0.04 17.01
C THR A 51 -2.46 -1.40 17.33
N ALA A 52 -2.09 -2.18 16.32
CA ALA A 52 -1.44 -3.48 16.51
C ALA A 52 -0.06 -3.40 17.19
N ILE A 53 0.65 -2.27 17.05
CA ILE A 53 1.92 -2.00 17.74
C ILE A 53 1.64 -1.61 19.20
N GLU A 54 0.68 -0.72 19.41
CA GLU A 54 0.27 -0.25 20.74
C GLU A 54 -0.30 -1.38 21.61
N ASP A 55 -1.12 -2.28 21.03
CA ASP A 55 -1.66 -3.47 21.69
C ASP A 55 -0.57 -4.46 22.15
N ALA A 56 0.60 -4.42 21.53
CA ALA A 56 1.77 -5.20 21.95
C ALA A 56 2.59 -4.48 23.05
N GLY A 57 2.16 -3.30 23.47
CA GLY A 57 2.83 -2.47 24.47
C GLY A 57 4.08 -1.77 23.94
N LEU A 58 4.11 -1.43 22.66
CA LEU A 58 5.18 -0.68 22.02
C LEU A 58 4.62 0.62 21.43
N THR A 59 5.47 1.64 21.36
CA THR A 59 5.28 2.77 20.44
C THR A 59 5.79 2.42 19.04
N ASN A 60 5.40 3.20 18.03
CA ASN A 60 5.92 3.03 16.67
C ASN A 60 7.45 3.17 16.58
N ASP A 61 8.03 4.08 17.36
CA ASP A 61 9.48 4.31 17.39
C ASP A 61 10.21 3.13 18.03
N GLU A 62 9.72 2.61 19.15
CA GLU A 62 10.28 1.41 19.79
C GLU A 62 10.18 0.18 18.88
N PHE A 63 9.04 -0.02 18.21
CA PHE A 63 8.90 -1.10 17.24
C PHE A 63 9.93 -0.98 16.11
N THR A 64 10.15 0.23 15.59
CA THR A 64 11.11 0.49 14.50
C THR A 64 12.55 0.29 14.95
N GLU A 65 12.90 0.74 16.16
CA GLU A 65 14.22 0.50 16.75
C GLU A 65 14.46 -1.00 16.92
N ILE A 66 13.53 -1.72 17.55
CA ILE A 66 13.64 -3.16 17.79
C ILE A 66 13.71 -3.91 16.45
N HIS A 67 12.90 -3.53 15.46
CA HIS A 67 12.95 -4.12 14.11
C HIS A 67 14.35 -4.04 13.51
N THR A 68 14.99 -2.87 13.64
CA THR A 68 16.34 -2.63 13.11
C THR A 68 17.37 -3.50 13.82
N LEU A 69 17.30 -3.59 15.16
CA LEU A 69 18.18 -4.44 15.96
C LEU A 69 17.99 -5.93 15.64
N VAL A 70 16.73 -6.39 15.50
CA VAL A 70 16.42 -7.79 15.18
C VAL A 70 16.94 -8.18 13.79
N LYS A 71 16.91 -7.27 12.81
CA LYS A 71 17.40 -7.53 11.45
C LYS A 71 18.90 -7.38 11.29
N ASN A 72 19.60 -6.80 12.26
CA ASN A 72 21.04 -6.60 12.22
C ASN A 72 21.76 -7.57 13.17
N PRO A 73 22.33 -8.68 12.66
CA PRO A 73 23.06 -9.64 13.49
C PRO A 73 24.33 -9.04 14.13
N ASN A 74 24.84 -7.93 13.59
CA ASN A 74 26.06 -7.25 14.07
C ASN A 74 25.73 -5.98 14.89
N ALA A 75 24.48 -5.81 15.34
CA ALA A 75 24.13 -4.65 16.15
C ALA A 75 24.92 -4.64 17.48
N GLU A 76 25.41 -3.46 17.86
CA GLU A 76 26.17 -3.23 19.11
C GLU A 76 25.38 -3.65 20.36
N LYS A 77 24.05 -3.55 20.28
CA LYS A 77 23.12 -4.02 21.31
C LYS A 77 22.08 -4.95 20.72
N GLN A 78 21.60 -5.89 21.53
CA GLN A 78 20.52 -6.80 21.17
C GLN A 78 19.26 -6.45 21.97
N PRO A 79 18.05 -6.63 21.42
CA PRO A 79 16.84 -6.39 22.19
C PRO A 79 16.72 -7.37 23.35
N THR A 80 16.17 -6.91 24.47
CA THR A 80 15.87 -7.78 25.62
C THR A 80 14.82 -8.85 25.26
N ALA A 81 14.71 -9.89 26.10
CA ALA A 81 13.71 -10.94 25.89
C ALA A 81 12.26 -10.39 25.90
N ALA A 82 11.97 -9.38 26.73
CA ALA A 82 10.67 -8.73 26.77
C ALA A 82 10.39 -7.97 25.47
N GLN A 83 11.33 -7.14 25.02
CA GLN A 83 11.23 -6.40 23.76
C GLN A 83 11.05 -7.32 22.55
N LYS A 84 11.77 -8.45 22.51
CA LYS A 84 11.59 -9.47 21.45
C LYS A 84 10.18 -10.06 21.45
N ARG A 85 9.60 -10.33 22.61
CA ARG A 85 8.23 -10.86 22.73
C ARG A 85 7.20 -9.86 22.22
N GLN A 86 7.28 -8.61 22.68
CA GLN A 86 6.38 -7.53 22.25
C GLN A 86 6.50 -7.29 20.74
N TYR A 87 7.73 -7.21 20.22
CA TYR A 87 7.99 -7.06 18.79
C TYR A 87 7.40 -8.22 17.99
N ASN A 88 7.60 -9.47 18.42
CA ASN A 88 7.05 -10.64 17.70
C ASN A 88 5.52 -10.65 17.68
N GLN A 89 4.87 -10.20 18.76
CA GLN A 89 3.41 -10.05 18.83
C GLN A 89 2.93 -8.99 17.84
N ALA A 90 3.48 -7.77 17.91
CA ALA A 90 3.15 -6.69 16.97
C ALA A 90 3.40 -7.12 15.53
N PHE A 91 4.56 -7.74 15.25
CA PHE A 91 4.91 -8.21 13.92
C PHE A 91 3.90 -9.23 13.39
N LYS A 92 3.50 -10.22 14.19
CA LYS A 92 2.48 -11.20 13.80
C LYS A 92 1.14 -10.53 13.49
N ASN A 93 0.70 -9.60 14.32
CA ASN A 93 -0.56 -8.87 14.11
C ASN A 93 -0.51 -8.06 12.80
N ILE A 94 0.60 -7.36 12.55
CA ILE A 94 0.82 -6.62 11.30
C ILE A 94 0.84 -7.55 10.09
N GLN A 95 1.44 -8.75 10.18
CA GLN A 95 1.42 -9.72 9.06
C GLN A 95 0.00 -10.20 8.74
N ASN A 96 -0.84 -10.42 9.75
CA ASN A 96 -2.24 -10.78 9.53
C ASN A 96 -3.00 -9.63 8.85
N LEU A 97 -2.87 -8.40 9.36
CA LEU A 97 -3.47 -7.22 8.75
C LEU A 97 -3.03 -7.05 7.29
N LYS A 98 -1.74 -7.32 6.98
CA LYS A 98 -1.20 -7.24 5.61
C LYS A 98 -1.82 -8.26 4.66
N LYS A 99 -2.19 -9.43 5.15
CA LYS A 99 -2.90 -10.42 4.35
C LYS A 99 -4.34 -9.96 4.09
N ASP A 100 -5.03 -9.54 5.15
CA ASP A 100 -6.44 -9.15 5.08
C ASP A 100 -6.66 -7.95 4.16
N ILE A 101 -5.76 -6.97 4.20
CA ILE A 101 -5.83 -5.79 3.33
C ILE A 101 -5.61 -6.13 1.86
N GLN A 102 -4.76 -7.10 1.52
CA GLN A 102 -4.53 -7.53 0.14
C GLN A 102 -5.80 -8.12 -0.46
N GLU A 103 -6.44 -9.05 0.25
CA GLU A 103 -7.70 -9.66 -0.15
C GLU A 103 -8.84 -8.62 -0.23
N THR A 104 -8.84 -7.64 0.68
CA THR A 104 -9.85 -6.57 0.71
C THR A 104 -9.69 -5.63 -0.48
N MET A 105 -8.47 -5.22 -0.83
CA MET A 105 -8.22 -4.36 -1.99
C MET A 105 -8.67 -4.99 -3.30
N GLU A 106 -8.33 -6.26 -3.52
CA GLU A 106 -8.75 -7.00 -4.71
C GLU A 106 -10.28 -7.01 -4.82
N ARG A 107 -10.96 -7.36 -3.72
CA ARG A 107 -12.42 -7.37 -3.66
C ARG A 107 -13.05 -6.00 -3.91
N LEU A 108 -12.50 -4.93 -3.36
CA LEU A 108 -13.01 -3.56 -3.61
C LEU A 108 -12.92 -3.20 -5.09
N ILE A 109 -11.83 -3.56 -5.75
CA ILE A 109 -11.63 -3.33 -7.19
C ILE A 109 -12.65 -4.13 -8.01
N GLU A 110 -12.82 -5.42 -7.69
CA GLU A 110 -13.77 -6.30 -8.38
C GLU A 110 -15.22 -5.90 -8.18
N ASN A 111 -15.60 -5.48 -6.97
CA ASN A 111 -16.95 -4.98 -6.65
C ASN A 111 -17.32 -3.73 -7.47
N ASN A 112 -16.33 -2.95 -7.89
CA ASN A 112 -16.50 -1.83 -8.81
C ASN A 112 -16.57 -2.26 -10.29
N GLY A 113 -16.59 -3.56 -10.56
CA GLY A 113 -16.69 -4.15 -11.89
C GLY A 113 -15.43 -3.96 -12.73
N LEU A 114 -14.26 -3.91 -12.08
CA LEU A 114 -12.95 -3.75 -12.68
C LEU A 114 -12.06 -4.93 -12.28
N LYS A 115 -11.23 -5.43 -13.21
CA LYS A 115 -10.22 -6.44 -12.87
C LYS A 115 -8.99 -5.80 -12.23
N LEU A 116 -8.33 -6.51 -11.33
CA LEU A 116 -7.11 -6.04 -10.66
C LEU A 116 -6.02 -5.62 -11.65
N GLU A 117 -5.80 -6.39 -12.72
CA GLU A 117 -4.79 -6.08 -13.73
C GLU A 117 -5.12 -4.79 -14.49
N THR A 118 -6.41 -4.55 -14.74
CA THR A 118 -6.87 -3.32 -15.40
C THR A 118 -6.68 -2.11 -14.49
N TYR A 119 -6.99 -2.26 -13.19
CA TYR A 119 -6.72 -1.23 -12.19
C TYR A 119 -5.23 -0.89 -12.14
N GLN A 120 -4.35 -1.90 -12.06
CA GLN A 120 -2.90 -1.71 -12.05
C GLN A 120 -2.38 -1.08 -13.34
N ALA A 121 -2.91 -1.49 -14.50
CA ALA A 121 -2.53 -0.93 -15.79
C ALA A 121 -2.88 0.57 -15.89
N ILE A 122 -4.07 0.97 -15.43
CA ILE A 122 -4.50 2.37 -15.39
C ILE A 122 -3.60 3.17 -14.44
N ALA A 123 -3.36 2.66 -13.23
CA ALA A 123 -2.51 3.32 -12.24
C ALA A 123 -1.07 3.51 -12.74
N LYS A 124 -0.52 2.51 -13.44
CA LYS A 124 0.82 2.59 -14.04
C LYS A 124 0.86 3.57 -15.22
N ALA A 125 -0.16 3.54 -16.08
CA ALA A 125 -0.25 4.45 -17.22
C ALA A 125 -0.38 5.91 -16.76
N SER A 126 -1.19 6.18 -15.73
CA SER A 126 -1.41 7.54 -15.22
C SER A 126 -0.16 8.18 -14.62
N GLN A 127 0.86 7.41 -14.24
CA GLN A 127 2.13 7.96 -13.78
C GLN A 127 2.90 8.69 -14.90
N ASN A 128 2.74 8.26 -16.15
CA ASN A 128 3.50 8.76 -17.30
C ASN A 128 2.63 9.52 -18.31
N ASP A 129 1.31 9.34 -18.28
CA ASP A 129 0.35 10.07 -19.12
C ASP A 129 -0.38 11.15 -18.31
N LYS A 130 0.07 12.40 -18.48
CA LYS A 130 -0.52 13.56 -17.80
C LYS A 130 -2.01 13.73 -18.14
N SER A 131 -2.40 13.52 -19.39
CA SER A 131 -3.80 13.70 -19.83
C SER A 131 -4.70 12.67 -19.17
N LEU A 132 -4.25 11.41 -19.12
CA LEU A 132 -4.94 10.35 -18.40
C LEU A 132 -5.05 10.66 -16.91
N ASN A 133 -3.96 11.09 -16.27
CA ASN A 133 -3.99 11.49 -14.87
C ASN A 133 -4.98 12.63 -14.63
N ASP A 134 -4.94 13.71 -15.41
CA ASP A 134 -5.85 14.85 -15.27
C ASP A 134 -7.33 14.40 -15.40
N LYS A 135 -7.61 13.45 -16.31
CA LYS A 135 -8.95 12.87 -16.47
C LYS A 135 -9.37 12.08 -15.24
N ILE A 136 -8.51 11.21 -14.72
CA ILE A 136 -8.76 10.43 -13.51
C ILE A 136 -9.00 11.36 -12.31
N GLN A 137 -8.19 12.40 -12.13
CA GLN A 137 -8.34 13.36 -11.03
C GLN A 137 -9.70 14.05 -11.05
N LYS A 138 -10.21 14.41 -12.23
CA LYS A 138 -11.57 14.99 -12.38
C LYS A 138 -12.69 14.03 -11.98
N LEU A 139 -12.49 12.72 -12.10
CA LEU A 139 -13.47 11.70 -11.70
C LEU A 139 -13.42 11.37 -10.20
N ILE A 140 -12.30 11.70 -9.54
CA ILE A 140 -12.07 11.46 -8.11
C ILE A 140 -12.50 12.66 -7.25
N GLN A 141 -12.34 13.88 -7.76
CA GLN A 141 -12.81 15.13 -7.14
C GLN A 141 -14.30 15.05 -6.77
#